data_AF-A0A9X3HCB2-F1
#
_entry.id   AF-A0A9X3HCB2-F1
#
_cell.length_a   1.000
_cell.length_b   1.000
_cell.length_c   1.000
_cell.angle_alpha   90.00
_cell.angle_beta   90.00
_cell.angle_gamma   90.00
#
_symmetry.space_group_name_H-M   'P 1'
#
loop_
_entity.id
_entity.type
_entity.pdbx_description
1 polymer ?
#
loop_
_entity_poly.entity_id
_entity_poly.type
_entity_poly.pdbx_seq_one_letter_code
_entity_poly.pdbx_strand_id
1 'polypeptide(L)'
;MNKERTLLILWIIFGFVFIQAVDSLLYLAIHLVYFATLSIGMSYSILNFLLPAVTVSFYLLAIVLLLKKFKIDSSVSGILLTEFPKRLFITLLIAGVVLNPITNRLSGLFGEFGPVRLTGSASELLEFYGWMHMWIGVARWGSLIILGLIYLNKYQLRD
;
A
#
# COMPACT_ATOMS: atom_id res chain seq x y z
N MET A 1 -24.03 18.11 17.56
CA MET A 1 -23.54 17.92 16.17
C MET A 1 -24.59 17.10 15.41
N ASN A 2 -25.00 17.51 14.20
CA ASN A 2 -26.01 16.76 13.41
C ASN A 2 -25.45 15.36 13.05
N LYS A 3 -26.25 14.30 13.25
CA LYS A 3 -25.89 12.89 13.02
C LYS A 3 -25.30 12.66 11.63
N GLU A 4 -25.86 13.30 10.62
CA GLU A 4 -25.38 13.23 9.23
C GLU A 4 -23.96 13.79 9.07
N ARG A 5 -23.67 14.93 9.70
CA ARG A 5 -22.33 15.54 9.67
C ARG A 5 -21.31 14.62 10.36
N THR A 6 -21.70 14.00 11.47
CA THR A 6 -20.84 13.03 12.17
C THR A 6 -20.54 11.82 11.29
N LEU A 7 -21.55 11.26 10.62
CA LEU A 7 -21.38 10.09 9.74
C LEU A 7 -20.51 10.40 8.53
N LEU A 8 -20.68 11.59 7.94
CA LEU A 8 -19.85 12.04 6.82
C LEU A 8 -18.37 12.13 7.23
N ILE A 9 -18.08 12.72 8.39
CA ILE A 9 -16.71 12.75 8.94
C ILE A 9 -16.16 11.34 9.17
N LEU A 10 -16.96 10.43 9.74
CA LEU A 10 -16.54 9.05 9.97
C LEU A 10 -16.22 8.31 8.67
N TRP A 11 -16.97 8.53 7.60
CA TRP A 11 -16.70 7.94 6.29
C TRP A 11 -15.44 8.48 5.63
N ILE A 12 -15.14 9.78 5.81
CA ILE A 12 -13.87 10.37 5.36
C ILE A 12 -12.70 9.70 6.09
N ILE A 13 -12.77 9.61 7.43
CA ILE A 13 -11.75 8.94 8.25
C ILE A 13 -11.60 7.47 7.85
N PHE A 14 -12.71 6.77 7.60
CA PHE A 14 -12.71 5.39 7.13
C PHE A 14 -11.96 5.25 5.80
N GLY A 15 -12.15 6.18 4.86
CA GLY A 15 -11.41 6.20 3.59
C GLY A 15 -9.90 6.31 3.79
N PHE A 16 -9.44 7.20 4.68
CA PHE A 16 -8.02 7.33 5.02
C PHE A 16 -7.46 6.04 5.65
N VAL A 17 -8.18 5.47 6.63
CA VAL A 17 -7.77 4.23 7.28
C VAL A 17 -7.72 3.06 6.30
N PHE A 18 -8.68 2.99 5.38
CA PHE A 18 -8.70 1.98 4.33
C PHE A 18 -7.48 2.07 3.42
N ILE A 19 -7.16 3.26 2.91
CA ILE A 19 -5.98 3.50 2.07
C ILE A 19 -4.71 3.11 2.82
N GLN A 20 -4.58 3.55 4.07
CA GLN A 20 -3.41 3.23 4.90
C GLN A 20 -3.26 1.72 5.13
N ALA A 21 -4.35 1.01 5.41
CA ALA A 21 -4.31 -0.44 5.62
C ALA A 21 -3.86 -1.20 4.37
N VAL A 22 -4.38 -0.81 3.19
CA VAL A 22 -3.97 -1.39 1.91
C VAL A 22 -2.50 -1.11 1.63
N ASP A 23 -2.06 0.13 1.85
CA ASP A 23 -0.68 0.54 1.66
C ASP A 23 0.29 -0.23 2.58
N SER A 24 -0.03 -0.38 3.87
CA SER A 24 0.77 -1.17 4.81
C SER A 24 0.87 -2.65 4.40
N LEU A 25 -0.20 -3.21 3.81
CA LEU A 25 -0.19 -4.58 3.29
C LEU A 25 0.71 -4.72 2.06
N LEU A 26 0.63 -3.77 1.12
CA LEU A 26 1.49 -3.73 -0.06
C LEU A 26 2.96 -3.56 0.33
N TYR A 27 3.24 -2.69 1.29
CA TYR A 27 4.58 -2.46 1.83
C TYR A 27 5.19 -3.74 2.41
N LEU A 28 4.42 -4.48 3.23
CA LEU A 28 4.83 -5.79 3.73
C LEU A 28 5.08 -6.78 2.58
N ALA A 29 4.17 -6.87 1.61
CA ALA A 29 4.29 -7.81 0.50
C ALA A 29 5.55 -7.56 -0.34
N ILE A 30 5.90 -6.30 -0.61
CA ILE A 30 7.13 -5.92 -1.32
C ILE A 30 8.37 -6.34 -0.52
N HIS A 31 8.37 -6.13 0.81
CA HIS A 31 9.48 -6.57 1.66
C HIS A 31 9.60 -8.10 1.73
N LEU A 32 8.49 -8.83 1.69
CA LEU A 32 8.54 -10.30 1.60
C LEU A 32 9.16 -10.78 0.29
N VAL A 33 8.85 -10.12 -0.85
CA VAL A 33 9.51 -10.41 -2.13
C VAL A 33 11.00 -10.10 -2.03
N TYR A 34 11.36 -8.95 -1.47
CA TYR A 34 12.75 -8.58 -1.20
C TYR A 34 13.49 -9.68 -0.39
N PHE A 35 12.93 -10.11 0.75
CA PHE A 35 13.54 -11.15 1.57
C PHE A 35 13.70 -12.46 0.81
N ALA A 36 12.64 -12.91 0.11
CA ALA A 36 12.67 -14.16 -0.64
C ALA A 36 13.73 -14.14 -1.76
N THR A 37 13.80 -13.02 -2.50
CA THR A 37 14.72 -12.85 -3.62
C THR A 37 16.18 -12.77 -3.17
N LEU A 38 16.47 -12.13 -2.03
CA LEU A 38 17.80 -12.19 -1.42
C LEU A 38 18.15 -13.57 -0.87
N SER A 39 17.21 -14.28 -0.26
CA SER A 39 17.46 -15.63 0.27
C SER A 39 17.88 -16.63 -0.81
N ILE A 40 17.45 -16.44 -2.06
CA ILE A 40 17.89 -17.25 -3.21
C ILE A 40 19.18 -16.72 -3.88
N GLY A 41 19.79 -15.66 -3.33
CA GLY A 41 21.09 -15.15 -3.75
C GLY A 41 21.09 -14.25 -4.98
N MET A 42 19.97 -13.56 -5.28
CA MET A 42 19.96 -12.57 -6.36
C MET A 42 20.86 -11.37 -6.03
N SER A 43 21.61 -10.89 -7.02
CA SER A 43 22.46 -9.71 -6.87
C SER A 43 21.65 -8.41 -6.82
N TYR A 44 22.19 -7.38 -6.16
CA TYR A 44 21.54 -6.08 -6.06
C TYR A 44 21.26 -5.42 -7.42
N SER A 45 22.11 -5.65 -8.43
CA SER A 45 21.88 -5.15 -9.78
C SER A 45 20.57 -5.68 -10.39
N ILE A 46 20.25 -6.95 -10.16
CA ILE A 46 18.98 -7.55 -10.62
C ILE A 46 17.82 -7.00 -9.78
N LEU A 47 18.01 -6.92 -8.45
CA LEU A 47 16.97 -6.44 -7.53
C LEU A 47 16.60 -4.97 -7.75
N ASN A 48 17.57 -4.13 -8.14
CA ASN A 48 17.37 -2.72 -8.49
C ASN A 48 16.40 -2.52 -9.66
N PHE A 49 16.24 -3.52 -10.53
CA PHE A 49 15.24 -3.51 -11.60
C PHE A 49 13.98 -4.29 -11.20
N LEU A 50 14.14 -5.47 -10.58
CA LEU A 50 13.04 -6.36 -10.25
C LEU A 50 12.08 -5.76 -9.22
N LEU A 51 12.58 -5.20 -8.12
CA LEU A 51 11.71 -4.70 -7.05
C LEU A 51 10.88 -3.49 -7.45
N PRO A 52 11.40 -2.49 -8.19
CA PRO A 52 10.55 -1.44 -8.74
C PRO A 52 9.43 -1.98 -9.64
N ALA A 53 9.74 -2.93 -10.53
CA ALA A 53 8.74 -3.54 -11.41
C ALA A 53 7.66 -4.28 -10.62
N VAL A 54 8.05 -5.07 -9.61
CA VAL A 54 7.13 -5.78 -8.71
C VAL A 54 6.28 -4.78 -7.93
N THR A 55 6.89 -3.72 -7.40
CA THR A 55 6.21 -2.68 -6.62
C THR A 55 5.13 -2.01 -7.46
N VAL A 56 5.47 -1.51 -8.65
CA VAL A 56 4.50 -0.89 -9.55
C VAL A 56 3.39 -1.87 -9.91
N SER A 57 3.74 -3.13 -10.19
CA SER A 57 2.76 -4.18 -10.52
C SER A 57 1.77 -4.43 -9.37
N PHE A 58 2.26 -4.48 -8.13
CA PHE A 58 1.42 -4.68 -6.94
C PHE A 58 0.46 -3.52 -6.71
N TYR A 59 0.94 -2.28 -6.83
CA TYR A 59 0.08 -1.10 -6.72
C TYR A 59 -0.95 -1.02 -7.86
N LEU A 60 -0.55 -1.30 -9.11
CA LEU A 60 -1.49 -1.36 -10.24
C LEU A 60 -2.55 -2.44 -10.04
N LEU A 61 -2.14 -3.63 -9.58
CA LEU A 61 -3.06 -4.72 -9.27
C LEU A 61 -4.05 -4.30 -8.19
N ALA A 62 -3.59 -3.62 -7.13
CA ALA A 62 -4.46 -3.09 -6.08
C ALA A 62 -5.48 -2.11 -6.66
N ILE A 63 -5.07 -1.15 -7.51
CA ILE A 63 -6.00 -0.24 -8.20
C ILE A 63 -7.05 -1.01 -8.99
N VAL A 64 -6.62 -1.98 -9.83
CA VAL A 64 -7.54 -2.77 -10.66
C VAL A 64 -8.55 -3.54 -9.80
N LEU A 65 -8.10 -4.18 -8.71
CA LEU A 65 -8.96 -4.91 -7.79
C LEU A 65 -9.96 -4.00 -7.08
N LEU A 66 -9.51 -2.83 -6.62
CA LEU A 66 -10.38 -1.82 -6.00
C LEU A 66 -11.45 -1.35 -6.98
N LEU A 67 -11.05 -0.97 -8.20
CA LEU A 67 -11.98 -0.49 -9.23
C LEU A 67 -12.99 -1.57 -9.66
N LYS A 68 -12.55 -2.82 -9.79
CA LYS A 68 -13.43 -3.95 -10.10
C LYS A 68 -14.49 -4.12 -9.02
N LYS A 69 -14.10 -4.03 -7.74
CA LYS A 69 -15.04 -4.14 -6.62
C LYS A 69 -16.02 -2.95 -6.58
N PHE A 70 -15.55 -1.72 -6.77
CA PHE A 70 -16.42 -0.54 -6.79
C PHE A 70 -17.41 -0.50 -7.96
N LYS A 71 -17.09 -1.11 -9.11
CA LYS A 71 -18.03 -1.20 -10.24
C LYS A 71 -19.20 -2.14 -9.97
N ILE A 72 -19.02 -3.15 -9.12
CA ILE A 72 -20.05 -4.16 -8.80
C ILE A 72 -21.12 -3.58 -7.86
N ASP A 73 -20.77 -2.60 -7.02
CA ASP A 73 -21.66 -2.08 -5.96
C ASP A 73 -22.21 -0.65 -6.21
N SER A 74 -22.01 -0.08 -7.41
CA SER A 74 -22.33 1.35 -7.66
C SER A 74 -23.82 1.72 -7.84
N SER A 75 -24.75 0.79 -7.60
CA SER A 75 -26.20 1.04 -7.66
C SER A 75 -26.82 1.56 -6.36
N VAL A 76 -26.02 1.84 -5.32
CA VAL A 76 -26.56 2.18 -4.00
C VAL A 76 -26.79 3.69 -3.86
N SER A 77 -27.92 4.14 -4.39
CA SER A 77 -28.55 5.40 -4.02
C SER A 77 -28.98 5.35 -2.53
N GLY A 78 -28.39 6.19 -1.68
CA GLY A 78 -28.97 6.58 -0.39
C GLY A 78 -28.51 5.87 0.90
N ILE A 79 -27.76 4.75 0.84
CA ILE A 79 -27.40 3.97 2.06
C ILE A 79 -26.12 4.45 2.76
N LEU A 80 -25.32 5.30 2.11
CA LEU A 80 -24.01 5.78 2.63
C LEU A 80 -24.08 6.52 3.98
N LEU A 81 -25.25 6.78 4.55
CA LEU A 81 -25.43 7.51 5.82
C LEU A 81 -26.33 6.78 6.83
N THR A 82 -26.62 5.49 6.67
CA THR A 82 -27.50 4.79 7.64
C THR A 82 -26.70 4.08 8.74
N GLU A 83 -25.66 3.32 8.40
CA GLU A 83 -24.86 2.57 9.38
C GLU A 83 -23.35 2.55 9.06
N PHE A 84 -22.53 2.81 10.08
CA PHE A 84 -21.06 2.80 9.95
C PHE A 84 -20.48 1.42 10.26
N PRO A 85 -19.63 0.83 9.40
CA PRO A 85 -19.10 -0.52 9.57
C PRO A 85 -17.97 -0.58 10.62
N LYS A 86 -18.32 -0.44 11.90
CA LYS A 86 -17.38 -0.35 13.03
C LYS A 86 -16.35 -1.47 13.08
N ARG A 87 -16.77 -2.73 12.91
CA ARG A 87 -15.87 -3.90 12.97
C ARG A 87 -14.80 -3.84 11.89
N LEU A 88 -15.20 -3.56 10.65
CA LEU A 88 -14.29 -3.43 9.52
C LEU A 88 -13.31 -2.27 9.73
N PHE A 89 -13.80 -1.12 10.20
CA PHE A 89 -12.94 0.03 10.53
C PHE A 89 -11.85 -0.35 11.54
N ILE A 90 -12.22 -1.01 12.65
CA ILE A 90 -11.26 -1.44 13.68
C ILE A 90 -10.23 -2.41 13.11
N THR A 91 -10.66 -3.40 12.32
CA THR A 91 -9.73 -4.35 11.70
C THR A 91 -8.74 -3.66 10.75
N LEU A 92 -9.21 -2.74 9.91
CA LEU A 92 -8.35 -1.98 9.01
C LEU A 92 -7.39 -1.06 9.77
N LEU A 93 -7.87 -0.41 10.84
CA LEU A 93 -7.04 0.45 11.69
C LEU A 93 -5.90 -0.35 12.34
N ILE A 94 -6.22 -1.51 12.92
CA ILE A 94 -5.21 -2.40 13.52
C ILE A 94 -4.20 -2.83 12.45
N ALA A 95 -4.66 -3.27 11.27
CA ALA A 95 -3.78 -3.66 10.18
C ALA A 95 -2.86 -2.51 9.74
N GLY A 96 -3.41 -1.31 9.52
CA GLY A 96 -2.67 -0.13 9.07
C GLY A 96 -1.60 0.33 10.07
N VAL A 97 -1.87 0.19 11.37
CA VAL A 97 -0.93 0.58 12.45
C VAL A 97 0.11 -0.49 12.72
N VAL A 98 -0.27 -1.77 12.72
CA VAL A 98 0.59 -2.87 13.18
C VAL A 98 1.54 -3.38 12.09
N LEU A 99 1.08 -3.43 10.83
CA LEU A 99 1.87 -4.06 9.76
C LEU A 99 3.17 -3.31 9.44
N ASN A 100 3.20 -1.98 9.52
CA ASN A 100 4.41 -1.21 9.24
C ASN A 100 5.53 -1.44 10.27
N PRO A 101 5.29 -1.34 11.59
CA PRO A 101 6.26 -1.74 12.61
C PRO A 101 6.74 -3.17 12.47
N ILE A 102 5.83 -4.12 12.18
CA ILE A 102 6.20 -5.52 11.95
C ILE A 102 7.14 -5.62 10.73
N THR A 103 6.79 -4.99 9.62
CA THR A 103 7.62 -5.02 8.40
C THR A 103 9.00 -4.44 8.65
N ASN A 104 9.09 -3.31 9.36
CA ASN A 104 10.36 -2.69 9.71
C ASN A 104 11.18 -3.58 10.66
N ARG A 105 10.54 -4.22 11.63
CA ARG A 105 11.21 -5.17 12.54
C ARG A 105 11.73 -6.40 11.79
N LEU A 106 10.92 -6.97 10.90
CA LEU A 106 11.33 -8.09 10.05
C LEU A 106 12.49 -7.70 9.14
N SER A 107 12.48 -6.47 8.61
CA SER A 107 13.57 -5.95 7.78
C SER A 107 14.88 -5.82 8.56
N GLY A 108 14.81 -5.33 9.80
CA GLY A 108 15.98 -5.28 10.70
C GLY A 108 16.51 -6.67 11.03
N LEU A 109 15.64 -7.60 11.42
CA LEU A 109 16.02 -8.99 11.69
C LEU A 109 16.62 -9.67 10.46
N PHE A 110 16.06 -9.42 9.27
CA PHE A 110 16.61 -9.95 8.03
C PHE A 110 17.98 -9.35 7.70
N GLY A 111 18.23 -8.08 8.04
CA GLY A 111 19.56 -7.48 7.92
C GLY A 111 20.59 -8.07 8.89
N GLU A 112 20.18 -8.41 10.11
CA GLU A 112 21.04 -8.98 11.15
C GLU A 112 21.35 -10.48 10.93
N PHE A 113 20.34 -11.26 10.55
CA PHE A 113 20.41 -12.72 10.43
C PHE A 113 20.39 -13.22 8.98
N GLY A 114 20.40 -12.29 8.01
CA GLY A 114 20.43 -12.60 6.60
C GLY A 114 21.68 -13.38 6.20
N PRO A 115 21.64 -14.10 5.07
CA PRO A 115 22.79 -14.88 4.62
C PRO A 115 24.04 -13.99 4.51
N VAL A 116 25.15 -14.44 5.10
CA VAL A 116 26.49 -13.80 5.10
C VAL A 116 26.96 -13.42 3.68
N ARG A 117 26.35 -14.00 2.65
CA ARG A 117 26.46 -13.59 1.25
C ARG A 117 25.55 -12.38 0.98
N LEU A 118 25.78 -11.26 1.65
CA LEU A 118 25.32 -9.98 1.12
C LEU A 118 26.04 -9.79 -0.22
N THR A 119 25.29 -9.75 -1.31
CA THR A 119 25.79 -9.74 -2.69
C THR A 119 26.45 -8.42 -3.09
N GLY A 120 27.07 -7.71 -2.15
CA GLY A 120 27.61 -6.38 -2.38
C GLY A 120 28.15 -5.70 -1.13
N SER A 121 28.81 -4.57 -1.34
CA SER A 121 29.30 -3.70 -0.27
C SER A 121 28.17 -3.04 0.53
N ALA A 122 28.49 -2.51 1.72
CA ALA A 122 27.52 -1.74 2.52
C ALA A 122 26.95 -0.52 1.76
N SER A 123 27.74 0.05 0.84
CA SER A 123 27.29 1.15 -0.03
C SER A 123 26.22 0.69 -1.01
N GLU A 124 26.41 -0.46 -1.66
CA GLU A 124 25.45 -1.03 -2.61
C GLU A 124 24.13 -1.40 -1.93
N LEU A 125 24.19 -1.92 -0.69
CA LEU A 125 23.00 -2.19 0.10
C LEU A 125 22.22 -0.90 0.40
N LEU A 126 22.93 0.17 0.83
CA LEU A 126 22.30 1.45 1.16
C LEU A 126 21.66 2.09 -0.07
N GLU A 127 22.35 2.07 -1.21
CA GLU A 127 21.85 2.56 -2.49
C GLU A 127 20.59 1.79 -2.93
N PHE A 128 20.66 0.47 -2.92
CA PHE A 128 19.53 -0.40 -3.24
C PHE A 128 18.33 -0.14 -2.32
N TYR A 129 18.56 -0.03 -1.01
CA TYR A 129 17.49 0.21 -0.04
C TYR A 129 16.84 1.59 -0.27
N GLY A 130 17.65 2.63 -0.51
CA GLY A 130 17.14 3.95 -0.88
C GLY A 130 16.29 3.91 -2.16
N TRP A 131 16.75 3.18 -3.18
CA TRP A 131 16.04 3.02 -4.44
C TRP A 131 14.71 2.29 -4.28
N MET A 132 14.68 1.20 -3.51
CA MET A 132 13.46 0.46 -3.19
C MET A 132 12.41 1.36 -2.52
N HIS A 133 12.81 2.10 -1.49
CA HIS A 133 11.91 3.02 -0.78
C HIS A 133 11.40 4.16 -1.65
N MET A 134 12.26 4.70 -2.52
CA MET A 134 11.86 5.71 -3.48
C MET A 134 10.76 5.18 -4.41
N TRP A 135 10.91 3.98 -4.97
CA TRP A 135 9.91 3.39 -5.87
C TRP A 135 8.61 3.02 -5.18
N ILE A 136 8.65 2.60 -3.92
CA ILE A 136 7.45 2.45 -3.08
C ILE A 136 6.74 3.79 -2.95
N GLY A 137 7.47 4.87 -2.64
CA GLY A 137 6.93 6.22 -2.57
C GLY A 137 6.30 6.67 -3.89
N VAL A 138 7.00 6.50 -5.01
CA VAL A 138 6.50 6.85 -6.36
C VAL A 138 5.24 6.07 -6.70
N ALA A 139 5.23 4.75 -6.46
CA ALA A 139 4.07 3.90 -6.75
C ALA A 139 2.86 4.27 -5.87
N ARG A 140 3.08 4.56 -4.58
CA ARG A 140 2.03 5.03 -3.66
C ARG A 140 1.40 6.32 -4.15
N TRP A 141 2.20 7.35 -4.42
CA TRP A 141 1.69 8.64 -4.89
C TRP A 141 1.03 8.54 -6.26
N GLY A 142 1.64 7.82 -7.19
CA GLY A 142 1.06 7.56 -8.51
C GLY A 142 -0.30 6.88 -8.41
N SER A 143 -0.46 5.92 -7.50
CA SER A 143 -1.74 5.22 -7.28
C SER A 143 -2.83 6.14 -6.75
N LEU A 144 -2.51 7.01 -5.79
CA LEU A 144 -3.44 8.00 -5.28
C LEU A 144 -3.89 8.99 -6.36
N ILE A 145 -2.94 9.46 -7.18
CA ILE A 145 -3.24 10.37 -8.30
C ILE A 145 -4.14 9.67 -9.32
N ILE A 146 -3.81 8.45 -9.74
CA ILE A 146 -4.61 7.67 -10.71
C ILE A 146 -6.04 7.46 -10.17
N LEU A 147 -6.19 7.02 -8.92
CA LEU A 147 -7.51 6.83 -8.31
C LEU A 147 -8.29 8.14 -8.21
N GLY A 148 -7.63 9.24 -7.84
CA GLY A 148 -8.23 10.57 -7.79
C GLY A 148 -8.72 11.03 -9.16
N LEU A 149 -7.91 10.88 -10.21
CA LEU A 149 -8.29 11.20 -11.58
C LEU A 149 -9.47 10.37 -12.09
N ILE A 150 -9.48 9.06 -11.79
CA ILE A 150 -10.60 8.18 -12.15
C ILE A 150 -11.89 8.61 -11.44
N TYR A 151 -11.79 8.98 -10.16
CA TYR A 151 -12.93 9.46 -9.38
C TYR A 151 -13.49 10.77 -9.95
N LEU A 152 -12.64 11.78 -10.18
CA LEU A 152 -13.06 13.07 -10.75
C LEU A 152 -13.72 12.90 -12.13
N ASN A 153 -13.16 12.04 -12.98
CA ASN A 153 -13.72 11.77 -14.31
C ASN A 153 -15.09 11.06 -14.23
N LYS A 154 -15.24 10.11 -13.31
CA LYS A 154 -16.51 9.38 -13.12
C LYS A 154 -17.66 10.30 -12.71
N TYR A 155 -17.38 11.34 -11.92
CA TYR A 155 -18.39 12.26 -11.40
C TYR A 155 -18.46 13.59 -12.17
N GLN A 156 -17.77 13.71 -13.31
CA GLN A 156 -17.73 14.93 -14.14
C GLN A 156 -17.31 16.19 -13.35
N LEU A 157 -16.45 16.02 -12.34
CA LEU A 157 -15.94 17.11 -11.50
C LEU A 157 -14.66 17.74 -12.07
N ARG A 158 -14.46 17.63 -13.39
CA ARG A 158 -13.36 18.32 -14.09
C ARG A 158 -13.93 19.63 -14.63
N ASP A 159 -13.45 20.74 -14.07
CA ASP A 159 -13.63 22.08 -14.65
C ASP A 159 -12.89 22.20 -15.98
#